data_AF-A0A2G5DUG0-F1
#
_entry.id   AF-A0A2G5DUG0-F1
#
_cell.length_a   1.000
_cell.length_b   1.000
_cell.length_c   1.000
_cell.angle_alpha   90.00
_cell.angle_beta   90.00
_cell.angle_gamma   90.00
#
_symmetry.space_group_name_H-M   'P 1'
#
loop_
_entity.id
_entity.type
_entity.pdbx_description
1 polymer ?
#
loop_
_entity_poly.entity_id
_entity_poly.type
_entity_poly.pdbx_seq_one_letter_code
_entity_poly.pdbx_strand_id
1 'polypeptide(L)'
;MMKLSYFVRSRSAVSEKVAGKVSNTSNALWTHCFTTQAGTRSNQIFADYTVFKGKAALSVYPLLPKFNESETSSKYDKKGCILLKFWPAIGERKYDWQKRQMIALSPTEVGSLISLEPGKSCEFFHDPSMKSSNAGQVRKSLSVTPLGEDGYMFNLNVVNNILKINERFAVPVTKAEYTVMRTAFSFILPHIMGWNQITQQVSASSDQNPMRQQEMRLSPALEWNR
;
A
#
# COMPACT_ATOMS: atom_id res chain seq x y z
N MET A 1 -29.37 -25.37 40.27
CA MET A 1 -30.56 -24.99 39.48
C MET A 1 -31.07 -23.64 40.00
N MET A 2 -31.42 -22.73 39.07
CA MET A 2 -32.18 -21.46 39.20
C MET A 2 -31.55 -20.35 40.06
N LYS A 3 -31.05 -19.24 39.49
CA LYS A 3 -31.60 -18.11 38.68
C LYS A 3 -32.08 -16.92 39.53
N LEU A 4 -31.33 -15.81 39.36
CA LEU A 4 -31.66 -14.38 39.31
C LEU A 4 -32.99 -13.89 39.90
N SER A 5 -32.90 -12.78 40.62
CA SER A 5 -33.25 -11.44 40.08
C SER A 5 -33.04 -10.38 41.18
N TYR A 6 -32.71 -9.13 40.79
CA TYR A 6 -33.47 -7.92 41.14
C TYR A 6 -32.96 -6.73 40.31
N PHE A 7 -33.94 -5.90 39.90
CA PHE A 7 -33.86 -4.66 39.13
C PHE A 7 -33.10 -3.56 39.92
N VAL A 8 -32.61 -2.44 39.37
CA VAL A 8 -33.37 -1.26 38.93
C VAL A 8 -32.45 -0.24 38.21
N ARG A 9 -33.10 0.48 37.29
CA ARG A 9 -32.76 1.62 36.41
C ARG A 9 -32.28 2.90 37.14
N SER A 10 -31.36 3.68 36.55
CA SER A 10 -31.41 5.15 36.65
C SER A 10 -30.59 5.86 35.56
N ARG A 11 -31.14 6.97 35.06
CA ARG A 11 -30.52 7.95 34.16
C ARG A 11 -29.94 9.09 35.01
N SER A 12 -28.81 9.65 34.58
CA SER A 12 -28.48 11.06 34.85
C SER A 12 -27.44 11.55 33.84
N ALA A 13 -27.78 12.63 33.13
CA ALA A 13 -26.84 13.51 32.48
C ALA A 13 -26.44 14.61 33.49
N VAL A 14 -25.20 15.12 33.41
CA VAL A 14 -24.81 16.54 33.52
C VAL A 14 -23.28 16.67 33.53
N SER A 15 -22.84 17.71 32.83
CA SER A 15 -21.50 18.23 32.56
C SER A 15 -20.80 18.83 33.81
N GLU A 16 -19.47 18.69 33.93
CA GLU A 16 -18.53 19.83 33.85
C GLU A 16 -17.03 19.46 34.00
N LYS A 17 -16.28 19.97 33.03
CA LYS A 17 -14.89 20.48 33.01
C LYS A 17 -13.95 20.15 34.18
N VAL A 18 -12.88 19.42 33.85
CA VAL A 18 -11.56 19.59 34.50
C VAL A 18 -10.52 19.84 33.41
N ALA A 19 -9.96 21.05 33.43
CA ALA A 19 -8.84 21.46 32.60
C ALA A 19 -7.58 20.71 33.07
N GLY A 20 -7.16 19.74 32.27
CA GLY A 20 -5.88 19.03 32.43
C GLY A 20 -5.07 19.19 31.16
N LYS A 21 -3.96 19.90 31.28
CA LYS A 21 -2.95 20.20 30.24
C LYS A 21 -2.39 18.89 29.67
N VAL A 22 -2.82 18.49 28.46
CA VAL A 22 -2.27 17.33 27.76
C VAL A 22 -1.35 17.80 26.63
N SER A 23 -0.11 17.34 26.74
CA SER A 23 1.02 17.52 25.84
C SER A 23 0.65 17.29 24.38
N ASN A 24 0.99 18.28 23.57
CA ASN A 24 0.88 18.29 22.12
C ASN A 24 1.86 17.27 21.52
N THR A 25 1.37 16.10 21.14
CA THR A 25 2.14 15.13 20.34
C THR A 25 1.30 14.64 19.18
N SER A 26 1.96 14.54 18.02
CA SER A 26 1.54 13.96 16.75
C SER A 26 0.51 14.74 15.92
N ASN A 27 1.03 15.65 15.10
CA ASN A 27 0.49 15.91 13.76
C ASN A 27 1.65 16.10 12.78
N ALA A 28 2.02 15.02 12.10
CA ALA A 28 2.85 15.07 10.89
C ALA A 28 2.27 14.06 9.88
N LEU A 29 1.06 14.37 9.40
CA LEU A 29 0.30 13.61 8.40
C LEU A 29 0.32 14.33 7.04
N TRP A 30 1.43 14.30 6.32
CA TRP A 30 1.57 14.87 4.97
C TRP A 30 2.61 13.97 4.28
N THR A 31 2.40 13.24 3.19
CA THR A 31 1.55 13.37 2.01
C THR A 31 1.46 12.00 1.30
N HIS A 32 0.55 11.88 0.32
CA HIS A 32 0.34 10.81 -0.69
C HIS A 32 -0.90 9.93 -0.47
N CYS A 33 -2.05 10.45 -0.91
CA CYS A 33 -3.36 9.79 -0.96
C CYS A 33 -3.78 9.52 -2.41
N PHE A 34 -4.68 8.55 -2.58
CA PHE A 34 -5.47 8.35 -3.78
C PHE A 34 -6.29 9.61 -4.09
N THR A 35 -6.05 10.22 -5.25
CA THR A 35 -6.89 11.32 -5.75
C THR A 35 -7.79 10.77 -6.84
N THR A 36 -9.09 10.75 -6.60
CA THR A 36 -10.11 10.71 -7.66
C THR A 36 -10.64 12.13 -7.78
N GLN A 37 -10.38 12.80 -8.90
CA GLN A 37 -10.91 14.13 -9.16
C GLN A 37 -12.40 14.03 -9.51
N ALA A 38 -13.25 14.57 -8.63
CA ALA A 38 -14.51 15.21 -8.98
C ALA A 38 -14.87 16.14 -7.82
N GLY A 39 -15.15 17.42 -8.12
CA GLY A 39 -15.25 18.52 -7.17
C GLY A 39 -16.23 18.30 -6.00
N THR A 40 -15.74 17.68 -4.93
CA THR A 40 -16.18 17.77 -3.54
C THR A 40 -14.99 17.32 -2.69
N ARG A 41 -14.79 17.85 -1.49
CA ARG A 41 -13.65 17.50 -0.61
C ARG A 41 -13.46 15.98 -0.59
N SER A 42 -12.40 15.48 -1.24
CA SER A 42 -12.15 14.05 -1.31
C SER A 42 -11.89 13.54 0.10
N ASN A 43 -12.80 12.69 0.60
CA ASN A 43 -12.54 11.97 1.84
C ASN A 43 -11.36 11.03 1.58
N GLN A 44 -10.20 11.36 2.14
CA GLN A 44 -9.01 10.55 2.05
C GLN A 44 -9.25 9.26 2.84
N ILE A 45 -9.23 8.11 2.15
CA ILE A 45 -9.40 6.79 2.78
C ILE A 45 -8.01 6.16 2.91
N PHE A 46 -7.60 5.93 4.16
CA PHE A 46 -6.38 5.20 4.50
C PHE A 46 -6.77 3.79 4.91
N ALA A 47 -6.36 2.79 4.12
CA ALA A 47 -6.74 1.40 4.29
C ALA A 47 -5.50 0.50 4.15
N ASP A 48 -4.56 0.64 5.08
CA ASP A 48 -3.32 -0.12 5.11
C ASP A 48 -3.58 -1.50 5.72
N TYR A 49 -3.13 -2.58 5.06
CA TYR A 49 -3.10 -3.91 5.69
C TYR A 49 -1.79 -4.06 6.47
N THR A 50 -1.86 -4.40 7.76
CA THR A 50 -0.69 -4.45 8.64
C THR A 50 -0.60 -5.75 9.42
N VAL A 51 0.59 -6.36 9.39
CA VAL A 51 0.98 -7.56 10.14
C VAL A 51 1.86 -7.15 11.31
N PHE A 52 1.45 -7.45 12.53
CA PHE A 52 2.16 -7.12 13.77
C PHE A 52 2.81 -8.36 14.38
N LYS A 53 4.15 -8.38 14.51
CA LYS A 53 4.92 -9.51 15.08
C LYS A 53 5.87 -9.03 16.16
N GLY A 54 6.40 -9.97 16.95
CA GLY A 54 7.16 -9.67 18.17
C GLY A 54 8.37 -8.74 18.01
N LYS A 55 9.03 -8.73 16.84
CA LYS A 55 10.24 -7.90 16.61
C LYS A 55 10.00 -6.69 15.70
N ALA A 56 9.01 -6.74 14.83
CA ALA A 56 8.73 -5.71 13.85
C ALA A 56 7.30 -5.86 13.31
N ALA A 57 6.77 -4.80 12.72
CA ALA A 57 5.55 -4.88 11.93
C ALA A 57 5.83 -4.57 10.46
N LEU A 58 4.95 -5.07 9.59
CA LEU A 58 4.94 -4.84 8.16
C LEU A 58 3.58 -4.29 7.76
N SER A 59 3.56 -3.16 7.08
CA SER A 59 2.36 -2.56 6.51
C SER A 59 2.46 -2.44 5.01
N VAL A 60 1.34 -2.70 4.35
CA VAL A 60 1.14 -2.68 2.91
C VAL A 60 0.28 -1.47 2.57
N TYR A 61 0.82 -0.58 1.75
CA TYR A 61 0.12 0.62 1.31
C TYR A 61 0.16 0.78 -0.21
N PRO A 62 -0.98 0.72 -0.92
CA PRO A 62 -0.97 0.97 -2.36
C PRO A 62 -0.79 2.46 -2.68
N LEU A 63 -0.11 2.75 -3.78
CA LEU A 63 0.06 4.09 -4.35
C LEU A 63 -0.42 4.03 -5.80
N LEU A 64 -1.48 4.76 -6.12
CA LEU A 64 -1.99 4.83 -7.49
C LEU A 64 -1.04 5.61 -8.41
N PRO A 65 -1.09 5.35 -9.72
CA PRO A 65 -0.36 6.12 -10.70
C PRO A 65 -0.81 7.57 -10.69
N LYS A 66 0.10 8.45 -11.12
CA LYS A 66 -0.21 9.85 -11.39
C LYS A 66 -0.36 10.05 -12.88
N PHE A 67 -1.33 10.89 -13.24
CA PHE A 67 -1.61 11.29 -14.61
C PHE A 67 -1.40 12.79 -14.71
N ASN A 68 -0.75 13.22 -15.78
CA ASN A 68 -0.71 14.63 -16.15
C ASN A 68 -1.89 14.85 -17.10
N GLU A 69 -2.88 15.60 -16.65
CA GLU A 69 -4.01 16.02 -17.48
C GLU A 69 -3.54 17.12 -18.43
N SER A 70 -3.65 16.85 -19.73
CA SER A 70 -3.57 17.85 -20.80
C SER A 70 -4.99 18.11 -21.33
N GLU A 71 -5.18 19.21 -22.07
CA GLU A 71 -6.49 19.64 -22.59
C GLU A 71 -7.20 18.58 -23.45
N THR A 72 -6.46 17.64 -24.02
CA THR A 72 -7.00 16.60 -24.92
C THR A 72 -6.68 15.17 -24.50
N SER A 73 -5.78 14.96 -23.54
CA SER A 73 -5.38 13.62 -23.11
C SER A 73 -4.80 13.59 -21.69
N SER A 74 -5.12 12.54 -20.93
CA SER A 74 -4.43 12.23 -19.68
C SER A 74 -3.23 11.36 -19.99
N LYS A 75 -2.01 11.94 -19.89
CA LYS A 75 -0.79 11.19 -20.12
C LYS A 75 -0.33 10.54 -18.81
N TYR A 76 -0.05 9.25 -18.87
CA TYR A 76 0.50 8.49 -17.77
C TYR A 76 1.88 9.04 -17.36
N ASP A 77 1.97 9.64 -16.17
CA ASP A 77 3.16 10.37 -15.69
C ASP A 77 4.06 9.44 -14.87
N LYS A 78 3.49 8.80 -13.85
CA LYS A 78 4.22 7.95 -12.93
C LYS A 78 3.45 6.68 -12.62
N LYS A 79 4.14 5.54 -12.74
CA LYS A 79 3.60 4.23 -12.35
C LYS A 79 3.20 4.22 -10.88
N GLY A 80 2.07 3.58 -10.59
CA GLY A 80 1.72 3.23 -9.22
C GLY A 80 2.66 2.15 -8.68
N CYS A 81 2.62 1.95 -7.37
CA CYS A 81 3.42 0.94 -6.68
C CYS A 81 2.75 0.48 -5.38
N ILE A 82 3.27 -0.56 -4.76
CA ILE A 82 2.90 -0.94 -3.39
C ILE A 82 4.05 -0.58 -2.46
N LEU A 83 3.81 0.31 -1.51
CA LEU A 83 4.77 0.70 -0.50
C LEU A 83 4.69 -0.26 0.69
N LEU A 84 5.76 -1.00 0.91
CA LEU A 84 5.95 -1.81 2.13
C LEU A 84 6.66 -0.95 3.17
N LYS A 85 6.07 -0.85 4.36
CA LYS A 85 6.58 -0.08 5.50
C LYS A 85 6.91 -1.06 6.62
N PHE A 86 8.14 -1.01 7.12
CA PHE A 86 8.64 -1.82 8.23
C PHE A 86 8.97 -0.90 9.39
N TRP A 87 8.67 -1.31 10.62
CA TRP A 87 9.10 -0.58 11.80
C TRP A 87 9.36 -1.53 12.97
N PRO A 88 10.32 -1.19 13.86
CA PRO A 88 10.76 -2.10 14.91
C PRO A 88 9.79 -2.08 16.09
N ALA A 89 9.71 -3.21 16.79
CA ALA A 89 9.05 -3.27 18.09
C ALA A 89 9.92 -2.58 19.15
N ILE A 90 9.27 -1.84 20.06
CA ILE A 90 9.90 -1.18 21.22
C ILE A 90 9.33 -1.68 22.55
N GLY A 91 8.51 -2.72 22.49
CA GLY A 91 7.89 -3.35 23.64
C GLY A 91 6.76 -4.28 23.21
N GLU A 92 6.11 -4.92 24.17
CA GLU A 92 4.97 -5.79 23.87
C GLU A 92 3.86 -4.99 23.19
N ARG A 93 3.54 -5.37 21.94
CA ARG A 93 2.52 -4.70 21.10
C ARG A 93 2.76 -3.19 20.91
N LYS A 94 4.00 -2.73 21.04
CA LYS A 94 4.40 -1.32 20.82
C LYS A 94 5.48 -1.25 19.76
N TYR A 95 5.37 -0.26 18.89
CA TYR A 95 6.20 -0.13 17.70
C TYR A 95 6.63 1.31 17.46
N ASP A 96 7.86 1.51 17.00
CA ASP A 96 8.42 2.85 16.76
C ASP A 96 8.26 3.27 15.30
N TRP A 97 7.23 4.07 15.03
CA TRP A 97 6.93 4.62 13.70
C TRP A 97 8.01 5.58 13.16
N GLN A 98 8.78 6.22 14.05
CA GLN A 98 9.81 7.17 13.65
C GLN A 98 11.01 6.47 13.01
N LYS A 99 11.30 5.24 13.46
CA LYS A 99 12.36 4.37 12.90
C LYS A 99 11.86 3.45 11.78
N ARG A 100 10.79 3.84 11.08
CA ARG A 100 10.28 3.04 9.97
C ARG A 100 11.22 3.11 8.76
N GLN A 101 11.36 1.99 8.06
CA GLN A 101 11.95 1.91 6.73
C GLN A 101 10.91 1.50 5.70
N MET A 102 11.13 1.89 4.45
CA MET A 102 10.16 1.65 3.38
C MET A 102 10.85 1.17 2.10
N ILE A 103 10.19 0.29 1.36
CA ILE A 103 10.57 -0.12 0.01
C ILE A 103 9.32 -0.15 -0.88
N ALA A 104 9.42 0.35 -2.11
CA ALA A 104 8.28 0.49 -3.01
C ALA A 104 8.35 -0.58 -4.09
N LEU A 105 7.37 -1.48 -4.16
CA LEU A 105 7.32 -2.54 -5.16
C LEU A 105 6.60 -2.04 -6.41
N SER A 106 7.29 -2.11 -7.55
CA SER A 106 6.71 -1.89 -8.86
C SER A 106 5.66 -2.96 -9.20
N PRO A 107 4.78 -2.74 -10.20
CA PRO A 107 3.80 -3.75 -10.62
C PRO A 107 4.43 -5.10 -10.96
N THR A 108 5.64 -5.12 -11.53
CA THR A 108 6.36 -6.34 -11.85
C THR A 108 6.79 -7.10 -10.60
N GLU A 109 7.34 -6.41 -9.60
CA GLU A 109 7.76 -7.02 -8.33
C GLU A 109 6.57 -7.50 -7.50
N VAL A 110 5.44 -6.76 -7.57
CA VAL A 110 4.15 -7.23 -7.04
C VAL A 110 3.71 -8.51 -7.75
N GLY A 111 3.88 -8.59 -9.06
CA GLY A 111 3.67 -9.82 -9.84
C GLY A 111 4.49 -10.99 -9.32
N SER A 112 5.77 -10.79 -8.99
CA SER A 112 6.62 -11.82 -8.39
C SER A 112 6.10 -12.33 -7.03
N LEU A 113 5.54 -11.43 -6.20
CA LEU A 113 4.88 -11.84 -4.95
C LEU A 113 3.56 -12.57 -5.18
N ILE A 114 2.78 -12.20 -6.20
CA ILE A 114 1.55 -12.92 -6.53
C ILE A 114 1.87 -14.33 -7.00
N SER A 115 2.89 -14.49 -7.85
CA SER A 115 3.29 -15.76 -8.45
C SER A 115 4.23 -16.60 -7.59
N LEU A 116 4.57 -16.16 -6.37
CA LEU A 116 5.53 -16.87 -5.53
C LEU A 116 4.96 -18.22 -5.09
N GLU A 117 5.59 -19.31 -5.49
CA GLU A 117 5.12 -20.65 -5.11
C GLU A 117 5.53 -21.00 -3.67
N PRO A 118 4.80 -21.91 -2.99
CA PRO A 118 5.24 -22.48 -1.71
C PRO A 118 6.67 -23.03 -1.81
N GLY A 119 7.49 -22.77 -0.79
CA GLY A 119 8.88 -23.22 -0.76
C GLY A 119 9.84 -22.48 -1.70
N LYS A 120 9.38 -21.47 -2.46
CA LYS A 120 10.25 -20.61 -3.29
C LYS A 120 10.54 -19.26 -2.61
N SER A 121 11.61 -18.62 -3.06
CA SER A 121 12.04 -17.30 -2.58
C SER A 121 12.07 -16.29 -3.72
N CYS A 122 11.96 -15.00 -3.38
CA CYS A 122 12.25 -13.91 -4.31
C CYS A 122 13.01 -12.78 -3.60
N GLU A 123 13.78 -12.01 -4.37
CA GLU A 123 14.56 -10.89 -3.84
C GLU A 123 14.45 -9.66 -4.74
N PHE A 124 14.46 -8.48 -4.12
CA PHE A 124 14.37 -7.19 -4.78
C PHE A 124 15.46 -6.26 -4.29
N PHE A 125 16.13 -5.56 -5.21
CA PHE A 125 17.26 -4.68 -4.91
C PHE A 125 17.00 -3.28 -5.44
N HIS A 126 16.99 -2.30 -4.55
CA HIS A 126 16.64 -0.92 -4.83
C HIS A 126 17.80 -0.01 -4.45
N ASP A 127 18.19 0.87 -5.37
CA ASP A 127 18.99 2.05 -5.10
C ASP A 127 18.14 3.29 -5.37
N PRO A 128 17.56 3.93 -4.32
CA PRO A 128 16.75 5.13 -4.47
C PRO A 128 17.52 6.33 -5.04
N SER A 129 18.85 6.31 -4.99
CA SER A 129 19.74 7.35 -5.49
C SER A 129 20.36 6.98 -6.84
N MET A 130 19.89 5.90 -7.47
CA MET A 130 20.34 5.51 -8.81
C MET A 130 20.12 6.67 -9.79
N LYS A 131 21.09 6.89 -10.69
CA LYS A 131 21.12 8.03 -11.64
C LYS A 131 21.27 9.42 -11.00
N SER A 132 21.66 9.48 -9.74
CA SER A 132 22.11 10.72 -9.08
C SER A 132 23.59 10.61 -8.71
N SER A 133 24.18 11.72 -8.23
CA SER A 133 25.55 11.72 -7.67
C SER A 133 25.72 10.80 -6.46
N ASN A 134 24.63 10.40 -5.81
CA ASN A 134 24.63 9.53 -4.63
C ASN A 134 24.38 8.05 -4.96
N ALA A 135 24.48 7.65 -6.24
CA ALA A 135 24.31 6.25 -6.64
C ALA A 135 25.23 5.31 -5.84
N GLY A 136 24.70 4.15 -5.45
CA GLY A 136 25.38 3.15 -4.62
C GLY A 136 25.47 3.49 -3.12
N GLN A 137 25.14 4.72 -2.72
CA GLN A 137 25.23 5.13 -1.30
C GLN A 137 24.03 4.67 -0.48
N VAL A 138 22.87 4.45 -1.11
CA VAL A 138 21.67 3.93 -0.46
C VAL A 138 21.25 2.64 -1.14
N ARG A 139 21.20 1.55 -0.39
CA ARG A 139 20.83 0.23 -0.89
C ARG A 139 19.75 -0.36 0.00
N LYS A 140 18.67 -0.83 -0.61
CA LYS A 140 17.58 -1.55 0.06
C LYS A 140 17.43 -2.90 -0.61
N SER A 141 17.50 -3.98 0.17
CA SER A 141 17.20 -5.32 -0.33
C SER A 141 16.06 -5.92 0.46
N LEU A 142 15.02 -6.36 -0.24
CA LEU A 142 13.93 -7.13 0.34
C LEU A 142 14.06 -8.57 -0.12
N SER A 143 14.21 -9.51 0.81
CA SER A 143 14.10 -10.93 0.51
C SER A 143 12.85 -11.52 1.16
N VAL A 144 12.16 -12.36 0.40
CA VAL A 144 10.99 -13.12 0.85
C VAL A 144 11.34 -14.58 0.73
N THR A 145 11.49 -15.25 1.86
CA THR A 145 11.97 -16.64 1.93
C THR A 145 10.94 -17.53 2.64
N PRO A 146 10.81 -18.81 2.29
CA PRO A 146 9.90 -19.73 2.97
C PRO A 146 10.12 -19.80 4.49
N LEU A 147 9.04 -19.96 5.24
CA LEU A 147 9.03 -20.12 6.69
C LEU A 147 7.94 -21.13 7.10
N GLY A 148 8.34 -22.28 7.63
CA GLY A 148 7.41 -23.38 7.95
C GLY A 148 6.84 -24.03 6.69
N GLU A 149 5.63 -24.58 6.77
CA GLU A 149 5.02 -25.30 5.63
C GLU A 149 4.64 -24.37 4.47
N ASP A 150 4.08 -23.18 4.76
CA ASP A 150 3.53 -22.27 3.73
C ASP A 150 3.59 -20.78 4.13
N GLY A 151 4.32 -20.45 5.20
CA GLY A 151 4.59 -19.07 5.59
C GLY A 151 5.80 -18.51 4.85
N TYR A 152 6.04 -17.21 5.02
CA TYR A 152 7.21 -16.52 4.50
C TYR A 152 7.83 -15.62 5.56
N MET A 153 9.15 -15.45 5.51
CA MET A 153 9.85 -14.41 6.23
C MET A 153 10.14 -13.26 5.26
N PHE A 154 9.66 -12.06 5.58
CA PHE A 154 9.98 -10.84 4.86
C PHE A 154 11.15 -10.14 5.56
N ASN A 155 12.30 -10.09 4.89
CA ASN A 155 13.51 -9.47 5.41
C ASN A 155 13.86 -8.21 4.60
N LEU A 156 13.78 -7.04 5.24
CA LEU A 156 14.25 -5.78 4.66
C LEU A 156 15.60 -5.41 5.26
N ASN A 157 16.61 -5.24 4.42
CA ASN A 157 17.92 -4.70 4.79
C ASN A 157 18.10 -3.32 4.14
N VAL A 158 18.44 -2.32 4.94
CA VAL A 158 18.65 -0.94 4.50
C VAL A 158 20.03 -0.48 4.91
N VAL A 159 20.85 -0.15 3.92
CA VAL A 159 22.17 0.43 4.11
C VAL A 159 22.17 1.82 3.48
N ASN A 160 22.39 2.85 4.29
CA ASN A 160 22.56 4.22 3.84
C ASN A 160 23.90 4.75 4.38
N ASN A 161 24.89 4.85 3.50
CA ASN A 161 26.25 5.26 3.84
C ASN A 161 26.38 6.75 4.17
N ILE A 162 25.45 7.59 3.67
CA ILE A 162 25.42 9.03 3.90
C ILE A 162 24.98 9.32 5.33
N LEU A 163 23.87 8.69 5.74
CA LEU A 163 23.30 8.86 7.07
C LEU A 163 23.84 7.86 8.11
N LYS A 164 24.78 7.00 7.71
CA LYS A 164 25.35 5.91 8.54
C LYS A 164 24.27 4.99 9.14
N ILE A 165 23.23 4.69 8.35
CA ILE A 165 22.15 3.78 8.74
C ILE A 165 22.46 2.37 8.22
N ASN A 166 22.33 1.38 9.10
CA ASN A 166 22.36 -0.03 8.76
C ASN A 166 21.28 -0.73 9.58
N GLU A 167 20.10 -0.89 8.98
CA GLU A 167 18.92 -1.41 9.65
C GLU A 167 18.41 -2.68 8.97
N ARG A 168 17.92 -3.60 9.78
CA ARG A 168 17.39 -4.89 9.34
C ARG A 168 16.07 -5.18 10.03
N PHE A 169 15.08 -5.57 9.26
CA PHE A 169 13.76 -5.94 9.73
C PHE A 169 13.45 -7.35 9.25
N ALA A 170 12.90 -8.18 10.13
CA ALA A 170 12.44 -9.52 9.83
C ALA A 170 11.02 -9.67 10.36
N VAL A 171 10.06 -9.89 9.45
CA VAL A 171 8.65 -10.07 9.80
C VAL A 171 8.20 -11.44 9.29
N PRO A 172 7.91 -12.41 10.18
CA PRO A 172 7.30 -13.65 9.76
C PRO A 172 5.85 -13.37 9.33
N VAL A 173 5.43 -13.92 8.20
CA VAL A 173 4.10 -13.81 7.61
C VAL A 173 3.56 -15.22 7.46
N THR A 174 2.45 -15.51 8.12
CA THR A 174 1.80 -16.83 8.05
C THR A 174 1.16 -17.06 6.70
N LYS A 175 0.83 -18.33 6.37
CA LYS A 175 0.08 -18.68 5.16
C LYS A 175 -1.19 -17.84 4.99
N ALA A 176 -1.95 -17.67 6.07
CA ALA A 176 -3.20 -16.90 6.06
C ALA A 176 -2.95 -15.41 5.76
N GLU A 177 -1.99 -14.79 6.45
CA GLU A 177 -1.62 -13.39 6.21
C GLU A 177 -1.12 -13.18 4.78
N TYR A 178 -0.30 -14.10 4.28
CA TYR A 178 0.22 -14.02 2.92
C TYR A 178 -0.86 -14.24 1.86
N THR A 179 -1.85 -15.09 2.13
CA THR A 179 -3.02 -15.27 1.26
C THR A 179 -3.80 -13.96 1.13
N VAL A 180 -4.04 -13.26 2.24
CA VAL A 180 -4.68 -11.93 2.23
C VAL A 180 -3.86 -10.94 1.39
N MET A 181 -2.54 -10.91 1.59
CA MET A 181 -1.64 -10.05 0.79
C MET A 181 -1.74 -10.38 -0.70
N ARG A 182 -1.66 -11.66 -1.08
CA ARG A 182 -1.75 -12.10 -2.48
C ARG A 182 -3.07 -11.70 -3.12
N THR A 183 -4.19 -11.88 -2.42
CA THR A 183 -5.51 -11.47 -2.92
C THR A 183 -5.58 -9.95 -3.10
N ALA A 184 -5.11 -9.18 -2.11
CA ALA A 184 -5.08 -7.72 -2.19
C ALA A 184 -4.16 -7.21 -3.31
N PHE A 185 -2.99 -7.84 -3.50
CA PHE A 185 -2.05 -7.54 -4.57
C PHE A 185 -2.65 -7.80 -5.94
N SER A 186 -3.31 -8.95 -6.10
CA SER A 186 -3.98 -9.32 -7.36
C SER A 186 -5.10 -8.34 -7.70
N PHE A 187 -5.88 -7.94 -6.69
CA PHE A 187 -6.94 -6.95 -6.85
C PHE A 187 -6.39 -5.58 -7.25
N ILE A 188 -5.35 -5.08 -6.56
CA ILE A 188 -4.87 -3.72 -6.75
C ILE A 188 -3.93 -3.57 -7.96
N LEU A 189 -3.36 -4.66 -8.48
CA LEU A 189 -2.43 -4.66 -9.62
C LEU A 189 -2.94 -3.85 -10.84
N PRO A 190 -4.16 -4.09 -11.38
CA PRO A 190 -4.69 -3.28 -12.48
C PRO A 190 -4.88 -1.80 -12.11
N HIS A 191 -5.16 -1.49 -10.84
CA HIS A 191 -5.32 -0.11 -10.38
C HIS A 191 -3.97 0.64 -10.31
N ILE A 192 -2.91 -0.01 -9.80
CA ILE A 192 -1.57 0.62 -9.80
C ILE A 192 -0.99 0.76 -11.21
N MET A 193 -1.51 0.00 -12.18
CA MET A 193 -1.23 0.15 -13.62
C MET A 193 -2.10 1.22 -14.29
N GLY A 194 -3.13 1.74 -13.61
CA GLY A 194 -4.04 2.77 -14.14
C GLY A 194 -5.14 2.24 -15.05
N TRP A 195 -5.30 0.92 -15.18
CA TRP A 195 -6.29 0.32 -16.08
C TRP A 195 -7.73 0.58 -15.63
N ASN A 196 -7.93 0.85 -14.34
CA ASN A 196 -9.23 1.22 -13.81
C ASN A 196 -9.77 2.54 -14.39
N GLN A 197 -8.91 3.45 -14.86
CA GLN A 197 -9.38 4.67 -15.52
C GLN A 197 -9.92 4.37 -16.92
N ILE A 198 -9.33 3.40 -17.63
CA ILE A 198 -9.81 2.95 -18.93
C ILE A 198 -11.21 2.34 -18.78
N THR A 199 -11.40 1.47 -17.78
CA THR A 199 -12.70 0.82 -17.56
C THR A 199 -13.79 1.80 -17.11
N GLN A 200 -13.45 2.82 -16.31
CA GLN A 200 -14.40 3.84 -15.86
C GLN A 200 -14.83 4.79 -17.00
N GLN A 201 -13.94 5.12 -17.94
CA GLN A 201 -14.26 5.92 -19.13
C GLN A 201 -15.28 5.21 -20.05
N VAL A 202 -15.19 3.89 -20.16
CA VAL A 202 -16.15 3.09 -20.95
C VAL A 202 -17.54 3.12 -20.31
N SER A 203 -17.64 3.10 -18.98
CA SER A 203 -18.94 3.16 -18.27
C SER A 203 -19.60 4.53 -18.28
N ALA A 204 -18.82 5.62 -18.37
CA ALA A 204 -19.37 6.99 -18.42
C ALA A 204 -19.88 7.38 -19.82
N SER A 205 -19.40 6.72 -20.88
CA SER A 205 -19.82 6.98 -22.26
C SER A 205 -21.10 6.24 -22.68
N SER A 206 -21.60 5.31 -21.87
CA SER A 206 -22.84 4.56 -22.16
C SER A 206 -24.14 5.31 -21.87
N ASP A 207 -24.10 6.45 -21.16
CA ASP A 207 -25.30 7.26 -20.83
C ASP A 207 -25.60 8.36 -21.86
N GLN A 208 -24.83 8.45 -22.94
CA GLN A 208 -25.14 9.32 -24.08
C GLN A 208 -25.35 8.49 -25.34
N ASN A 209 -26.60 8.46 -25.82
CA ASN A 209 -27.06 8.09 -27.17
C ASN A 209 -26.33 6.92 -27.88
N PRO A 210 -26.99 5.80 -28.26
CA PRO A 210 -26.34 4.65 -28.90
C PRO A 210 -25.88 4.87 -30.36
N MET A 211 -25.59 6.11 -30.77
CA MET A 211 -25.00 6.39 -32.08
C MET A 211 -23.56 6.87 -31.94
N ARG A 212 -22.66 6.04 -32.47
CA ARG A 212 -21.19 6.14 -32.51
C ARG A 212 -20.46 5.63 -31.26
N GLN A 213 -20.78 4.41 -30.82
CA GLN A 213 -19.67 3.49 -30.62
C GLN A 213 -19.04 3.30 -32.00
N GLN A 214 -17.95 4.01 -32.27
CA GLN A 214 -17.08 3.62 -33.36
C GLN A 214 -16.57 2.25 -32.95
N GLU A 215 -17.24 1.21 -33.46
CA GLU A 215 -16.87 -0.18 -33.30
C GLU A 215 -15.39 -0.22 -33.64
N MET A 216 -14.53 -0.34 -32.63
CA MET A 216 -13.10 -0.51 -32.84
C MET A 216 -12.95 -1.93 -33.37
N ARG A 217 -13.33 -2.11 -34.64
CA ARG A 217 -13.17 -3.37 -35.34
C ARG A 217 -11.70 -3.69 -35.22
N LEU A 218 -11.42 -4.85 -34.62
CA LEU A 218 -10.11 -5.47 -34.61
C LEU A 218 -9.70 -5.65 -36.07
N SER A 219 -9.10 -4.60 -36.61
CA SER A 219 -8.59 -4.57 -37.97
C SER A 219 -7.10 -4.85 -37.86
N PRO A 220 -6.55 -5.70 -38.74
CA PRO A 220 -5.11 -5.88 -38.80
C PRO A 220 -4.37 -4.54 -38.91
N ALA A 221 -4.99 -3.50 -39.48
CA ALA A 221 -4.44 -2.14 -39.56
C ALA A 221 -4.00 -1.55 -38.21
N LEU A 222 -4.63 -1.92 -37.08
CA LEU A 222 -4.19 -1.52 -35.74
C LEU A 222 -2.80 -2.07 -35.39
N GLU A 223 -2.43 -3.23 -35.95
CA GLU A 223 -1.13 -3.88 -35.76
C GLU A 223 -0.06 -3.37 -36.73
N TRP A 224 -0.49 -2.80 -37.87
CA TRP A 224 0.42 -2.44 -38.96
C TRP A 224 0.81 -0.96 -39.02
N ASN A 225 0.10 -0.05 -38.33
CA ASN A 225 0.40 1.40 -38.16
C ASN A 225 1.50 1.94 -39.09
N ARG A 226 1.25 1.88 -40.40
CA ARG A 226 2.08 2.42 -41.47
C ARG A 226 1.29 3.49 -42.18
#